data_AF-A0A4Q3DZ19-F1
#
_entry.id   AF-A0A4Q3DZ19-F1
#
_cell.length_a   1.000
_cell.length_b   1.000
_cell.length_c   1.000
_cell.angle_alpha   90.00
_cell.angle_beta   90.00
_cell.angle_gamma   90.00
#
_symmetry.space_group_name_H-M   'P 1'
#
loop_
_entity.id
_entity.type
_entity.pdbx_description
1 polymer ?
#
loop_
_entity_poly.entity_id
_entity_poly.type
_entity_poly.pdbx_seq_one_letter_code
_entity_poly.pdbx_strand_id
1 'polypeptide(L)'
;MIALASLIPSGIYHPGLALVVACAALLLFVSGPKKSMVYIKDKRFLIPASIWVLVVVSAIFSNNKSEALSSLSVYLPFLLVPFSVFATESFTRQQVETVLTAFISGLCLSLLYCDVYSLVSIILTGETTVIENGVYSYHKFSSSGLTAAFKGWHPTYVACFAVWAIIFIYPYVASGSRMFFFNQKILWLILAFLLIHIVLLNSIAAIAAGLVVTGIAGVNRLRSSSISSATIAFSVLITICLLISFVWINPLHNVKIATVKARGFVVTDKEGERNFLTIRLAKWRTHVDLFSAYPLFGVTPGDIKDERKIAYQQHGFNNLAEINYNAHNQYLEVLTRLGILGFIMFVLYFCYPALHKNSNTIES
;
A
#
# COMPACT_ATOMS: atom_id res chain seq x y z
N MET A 1 8.48 -17.85 -2.78
CA MET A 1 7.38 -17.04 -3.36
C MET A 1 6.06 -17.19 -2.62
N ILE A 2 5.53 -18.41 -2.41
CA ILE A 2 4.25 -18.61 -1.70
C ILE A 2 4.26 -18.01 -0.29
N ALA A 3 5.30 -18.31 0.52
CA ALA A 3 5.45 -17.75 1.86
C ALA A 3 5.56 -16.21 1.86
N LEU A 4 6.26 -15.64 0.87
CA LEU A 4 6.32 -14.19 0.69
C LEU A 4 4.94 -13.61 0.38
N ALA A 5 4.23 -14.23 -0.56
CA ALA A 5 2.91 -13.79 -0.98
C ALA A 5 1.93 -13.79 0.19
N SER A 6 1.96 -14.79 1.06
CA SER A 6 1.13 -14.83 2.28
C SER A 6 1.56 -13.84 3.36
N LEU A 7 2.87 -13.60 3.53
CA LEU A 7 3.40 -12.73 4.57
C LEU A 7 3.28 -11.24 4.25
N ILE A 8 3.43 -10.84 2.98
CA ILE A 8 3.36 -9.43 2.57
C ILE A 8 2.08 -8.73 3.04
N PRO A 9 0.87 -9.29 2.82
CA PRO A 9 -0.35 -8.64 3.27
C PRO A 9 -0.71 -8.96 4.71
N SER A 10 0.03 -9.85 5.38
CA SER A 10 -0.25 -10.29 6.75
C SER A 10 0.15 -9.28 7.81
N GLY A 11 -0.33 -9.48 9.04
CA GLY A 11 0.12 -8.72 10.20
C GLY A 11 1.58 -8.95 10.61
N ILE A 12 2.23 -10.00 10.09
CA ILE A 12 3.61 -10.40 10.41
C ILE A 12 4.53 -10.12 9.21
N TYR A 13 4.37 -8.95 8.59
CA TYR A 13 5.10 -8.60 7.36
C TYR A 13 6.55 -8.13 7.61
N HIS A 14 6.95 -7.84 8.86
CA HIS A 14 8.31 -7.42 9.24
C HIS A 14 9.44 -8.35 8.74
N PRO A 15 9.35 -9.69 8.86
CA PRO A 15 10.33 -10.60 8.25
C PRO A 15 10.26 -10.65 6.72
N GLY A 16 9.26 -10.02 6.09
CA GLY A 16 9.05 -10.04 4.65
C GLY A 16 10.25 -9.54 3.85
N LEU A 17 10.95 -8.49 4.32
CA LEU A 17 12.15 -7.99 3.64
C LEU A 17 13.31 -9.00 3.68
N ALA A 18 13.57 -9.60 4.86
CA ALA A 18 14.58 -10.65 4.99
C ALA A 18 14.25 -11.86 4.10
N LEU A 19 12.96 -12.19 3.98
CA LEU A 19 12.50 -13.27 3.11
C LEU A 19 12.59 -12.91 1.62
N VAL A 20 12.39 -11.63 1.24
CA VAL A 20 12.59 -11.15 -0.15
C VAL A 20 14.06 -11.30 -0.52
N VAL A 21 14.96 -10.90 0.38
CA VAL A 21 16.40 -11.04 0.19
C VAL A 21 16.80 -12.50 0.07
N ALA A 22 16.33 -13.36 0.99
CA ALA A 22 16.62 -14.79 0.96
C ALA A 22 16.10 -15.47 -0.32
N CYS A 23 14.87 -15.14 -0.74
CA CYS A 23 14.30 -15.70 -1.98
C CYS A 23 15.04 -15.23 -3.22
N ALA A 24 15.42 -13.96 -3.29
CA ALA A 24 16.17 -13.45 -4.44
C ALA A 24 17.60 -14.02 -4.50
N ALA A 25 18.27 -14.21 -3.35
CA ALA A 25 19.56 -14.86 -3.27
C ALA A 25 19.49 -16.34 -3.70
N LEU A 26 18.46 -17.06 -3.27
CA LEU A 26 18.20 -18.44 -3.71
C LEU A 26 17.93 -18.51 -5.22
N LEU A 27 17.12 -17.60 -5.75
CA LEU A 27 16.82 -17.56 -7.19
C LEU A 27 18.05 -17.21 -8.02
N LEU A 28 18.89 -16.27 -7.56
CA LEU A 28 20.19 -15.98 -8.17
C LEU A 28 21.10 -17.21 -8.21
N PHE A 29 21.17 -17.95 -7.11
CA PHE A 29 21.98 -19.17 -7.01
C PHE A 29 21.49 -20.25 -7.98
N VAL A 30 20.17 -20.44 -8.09
CA VAL A 30 19.55 -21.47 -8.95
C VAL A 30 19.58 -21.09 -10.44
N SER A 31 19.47 -19.81 -10.80
CA SER A 31 19.36 -19.36 -12.20
C SER A 31 20.68 -19.48 -12.99
N GLY A 32 21.82 -19.45 -12.29
CA GLY A 32 23.15 -19.45 -12.88
C GLY A 32 23.53 -18.13 -13.59
N PRO A 33 24.83 -17.73 -13.58
CA PRO A 33 25.26 -16.40 -13.99
C PRO A 33 25.02 -16.06 -15.47
N LYS A 34 25.00 -17.06 -16.36
CA LYS A 34 24.80 -16.85 -17.81
C LYS A 34 23.37 -16.45 -18.18
N LYS A 35 22.34 -17.01 -17.53
CA LYS A 35 20.93 -16.62 -17.75
C LYS A 35 20.66 -15.22 -17.18
N SER A 36 21.28 -14.87 -16.06
CA SER A 36 21.14 -13.56 -15.40
C SER A 36 21.62 -12.37 -16.26
N MET A 37 22.64 -12.56 -17.10
CA MET A 37 23.17 -11.48 -17.96
C MET A 37 22.21 -11.00 -19.05
N VAL A 38 21.28 -11.85 -19.49
CA VAL A 38 20.30 -11.48 -20.53
C VAL A 38 19.32 -10.42 -20.00
N TYR A 39 18.96 -10.50 -18.73
CA TYR A 39 17.95 -9.64 -18.11
C TYR A 39 18.46 -8.26 -17.70
N ILE A 40 19.77 -8.08 -17.57
CA ILE A 40 20.40 -6.78 -17.26
C ILE A 40 20.14 -5.77 -18.40
N LYS A 41 19.79 -6.21 -19.61
CA LYS A 41 19.43 -5.32 -20.73
C LYS A 41 17.93 -4.99 -20.80
N ASP A 42 17.08 -5.66 -20.01
CA ASP A 42 15.64 -5.46 -20.08
C ASP A 42 15.22 -4.18 -19.32
N LYS A 43 14.55 -3.27 -20.02
CA LYS A 43 14.03 -2.03 -19.42
C LYS A 43 13.07 -2.28 -18.25
N ARG A 44 12.33 -3.40 -18.27
CA ARG A 44 11.43 -3.81 -17.18
C ARG A 44 12.19 -4.15 -15.90
N PHE A 45 13.46 -4.54 -16.00
CA PHE A 45 14.37 -4.70 -14.87
C PHE A 45 15.11 -3.41 -14.56
N LEU A 46 15.67 -2.74 -15.58
CA LEU A 46 16.53 -1.57 -15.42
C LEU A 46 15.83 -0.37 -14.78
N ILE A 47 14.56 -0.11 -15.11
CA ILE A 47 13.81 1.03 -14.55
C ILE A 47 13.61 0.88 -13.03
N PRO A 48 13.10 -0.24 -12.51
CA PRO A 48 13.06 -0.45 -11.06
C PRO A 48 14.47 -0.45 -10.43
N ALA A 49 15.44 -1.13 -11.06
CA ALA A 49 16.80 -1.24 -10.53
C ALA A 49 17.49 0.13 -10.43
N SER A 50 17.19 1.07 -11.33
CA SER A 50 17.76 2.42 -11.30
C SER A 50 17.34 3.20 -10.06
N ILE A 51 16.17 2.94 -9.49
CA ILE A 51 15.75 3.54 -8.20
C ILE A 51 16.69 3.08 -7.09
N TRP A 52 17.01 1.78 -7.03
CA TRP A 52 17.93 1.26 -6.02
C TRP A 52 19.35 1.78 -6.21
N VAL A 53 19.84 1.83 -7.46
CA VAL A 53 21.14 2.42 -7.79
C VAL A 53 21.20 3.90 -7.36
N LEU A 54 20.14 4.67 -7.62
CA LEU A 54 20.06 6.06 -7.18
C LEU A 54 20.16 6.17 -5.65
N VAL A 55 19.49 5.27 -4.90
CA VAL A 55 19.56 5.23 -3.44
C VAL A 55 20.97 4.87 -2.95
N VAL A 56 21.68 3.97 -3.63
CA VAL A 56 23.10 3.66 -3.35
C VAL A 56 23.98 4.89 -3.56
N VAL A 57 23.81 5.59 -4.68
CA VAL A 57 24.55 6.83 -4.96
C VAL A 57 24.24 7.88 -3.89
N SER A 58 22.96 8.10 -3.55
CA SER A 58 22.56 9.03 -2.50
C SER A 58 23.18 8.67 -1.13
N ALA A 59 23.27 7.38 -0.78
CA ALA A 59 23.86 6.94 0.48
C ALA A 59 25.36 7.29 0.63
N ILE A 60 26.09 7.36 -0.49
CA ILE A 60 27.49 7.82 -0.51
C ILE A 60 27.58 9.29 -0.08
N PHE A 61 26.60 10.11 -0.48
CA PHE A 61 26.55 11.54 -0.16
C PHE A 61 25.82 11.88 1.13
N SER A 62 25.06 10.95 1.73
CA SER A 62 24.35 11.20 3.00
C SER A 62 25.30 11.47 4.16
N ASN A 63 24.97 12.42 5.02
CA ASN A 63 25.68 12.68 6.28
C ASN A 63 25.38 11.59 7.32
N ASN A 64 24.12 11.17 7.43
CA ASN A 64 23.67 10.12 8.33
C ASN A 64 23.87 8.73 7.69
N LYS A 65 25.07 8.18 7.87
CA LYS A 65 25.46 6.87 7.30
C LYS A 65 24.63 5.71 7.83
N SER A 66 24.20 5.75 9.08
CA SER A 66 23.38 4.69 9.67
C SER A 66 22.01 4.60 8.99
N GLU A 67 21.32 5.72 8.83
CA GLU A 67 20.03 5.76 8.15
C GLU A 67 20.17 5.49 6.64
N ALA A 68 21.27 5.92 6.02
CA ALA A 68 21.58 5.63 4.63
C ALA A 68 21.70 4.11 4.39
N LEU A 69 22.44 3.39 5.25
CA LEU A 69 22.57 1.93 5.18
C LEU A 69 21.22 1.22 5.41
N SER A 70 20.44 1.69 6.38
CA SER A 70 19.08 1.19 6.62
C SER A 70 18.20 1.37 5.37
N SER A 71 18.29 2.53 4.71
CA SER A 71 17.55 2.83 3.49
C SER A 71 17.90 1.90 2.33
N LEU A 72 19.16 1.47 2.18
CA LEU A 72 19.54 0.51 1.14
C LEU A 72 18.68 -0.77 1.22
N SER A 73 18.43 -1.24 2.45
CA SER A 73 17.62 -2.44 2.70
C SER A 73 16.16 -2.20 2.36
N VAL A 74 15.62 -1.04 2.72
CA VAL A 74 14.22 -0.66 2.41
C VAL A 74 13.93 -0.62 0.91
N TYR A 75 14.88 -0.11 0.11
CA TYR A 75 14.71 0.01 -1.34
C TYR A 75 15.19 -1.23 -2.11
N LEU A 76 15.84 -2.19 -1.46
CA LEU A 76 16.36 -3.41 -2.07
C LEU A 76 15.31 -4.22 -2.88
N PRO A 77 14.02 -4.26 -2.49
CA PRO A 77 12.99 -4.90 -3.30
C PRO A 77 12.84 -4.34 -4.73
N PHE A 78 13.18 -3.06 -4.96
CA PHE A 78 13.18 -2.48 -6.32
C PHE A 78 14.23 -3.12 -7.24
N LEU A 79 15.30 -3.66 -6.67
CA LEU A 79 16.28 -4.44 -7.42
C LEU A 79 15.86 -5.92 -7.48
N LEU A 80 15.59 -6.51 -6.31
CA LEU A 80 15.48 -7.96 -6.17
C LEU A 80 14.17 -8.53 -6.71
N VAL A 81 13.04 -7.84 -6.57
CA VAL A 81 11.74 -8.37 -7.02
C VAL A 81 11.70 -8.45 -8.55
N PRO A 82 12.00 -7.38 -9.31
CA PRO A 82 12.06 -7.46 -10.76
C PRO A 82 13.09 -8.48 -11.24
N PHE A 83 14.26 -8.52 -10.60
CA PHE A 83 15.27 -9.53 -10.90
C PHE A 83 14.70 -10.95 -10.74
N SER A 84 14.03 -11.23 -9.62
CA SER A 84 13.47 -12.56 -9.32
C SER A 84 12.38 -12.99 -10.30
N VAL A 85 11.54 -12.05 -10.75
CA VAL A 85 10.42 -12.31 -11.67
C VAL A 85 10.91 -12.49 -13.11
N PHE A 86 11.92 -11.71 -13.52
CA PHE A 86 12.47 -11.83 -14.87
C PHE A 86 13.51 -12.94 -14.99
N ALA A 87 14.22 -13.28 -13.92
CA ALA A 87 15.17 -14.40 -13.92
C ALA A 87 14.47 -15.77 -14.01
N THR A 88 13.23 -15.88 -13.55
CA THR A 88 12.40 -17.07 -13.72
C THR A 88 11.75 -17.11 -15.10
N GLU A 89 11.71 -18.30 -15.70
CA GLU A 89 10.93 -18.54 -16.93
C GLU A 89 9.44 -18.23 -16.71
N SER A 90 8.67 -18.12 -17.81
CA SER A 90 7.24 -17.78 -17.77
C SER A 90 6.48 -18.56 -16.71
N PHE A 91 5.74 -17.85 -15.84
CA PHE A 91 4.90 -18.48 -14.83
C PHE A 91 3.70 -19.19 -15.47
N THR A 92 3.45 -20.43 -15.07
CA THR A 92 2.21 -21.12 -15.45
C THR A 92 1.03 -20.46 -14.75
N ARG A 93 -0.16 -20.55 -15.35
CA ARG A 93 -1.41 -20.06 -14.73
C ARG A 93 -1.60 -20.60 -13.31
N GLN A 94 -1.28 -21.88 -13.08
CA GLN A 94 -1.39 -22.52 -11.77
C GLN A 94 -0.42 -21.92 -10.73
N GLN A 95 0.82 -21.59 -11.14
CA GLN A 95 1.78 -20.93 -10.25
C GLN A 95 1.29 -19.53 -9.85
N VAL A 96 0.77 -18.76 -10.82
CA VAL A 96 0.18 -17.44 -10.54
C VAL A 96 -1.00 -17.56 -9.60
N GLU A 97 -1.95 -18.47 -9.87
CA GLU A 97 -3.10 -18.73 -9.01
C GLU A 97 -2.66 -19.11 -7.59
N THR A 98 -1.63 -19.94 -7.43
CA THR A 98 -1.10 -20.35 -6.13
C THR A 98 -0.56 -19.15 -5.32
N VAL A 99 0.20 -18.26 -5.98
CA VAL A 99 0.75 -17.05 -5.36
C VAL A 99 -0.37 -16.10 -4.94
N LEU A 100 -1.35 -15.88 -5.80
CA LEU A 100 -2.49 -15.01 -5.50
C LEU A 100 -3.37 -15.59 -4.39
N THR A 101 -3.63 -16.90 -4.39
CA THR A 101 -4.34 -17.59 -3.31
C THR A 101 -3.60 -17.45 -1.98
N ALA A 102 -2.27 -17.58 -1.97
CA ALA A 102 -1.47 -17.40 -0.76
C ALA A 102 -1.58 -15.97 -0.20
N PHE A 103 -1.54 -14.96 -1.08
CA PHE A 103 -1.74 -13.56 -0.71
C PHE A 103 -3.12 -13.33 -0.06
N ILE A 104 -4.18 -13.79 -0.72
CA ILE A 104 -5.56 -13.64 -0.23
C ILE A 104 -5.73 -14.35 1.10
N SER A 105 -5.27 -15.59 1.23
CA SER A 105 -5.35 -16.37 2.47
C SER A 105 -4.60 -15.69 3.61
N GLY A 106 -3.37 -15.20 3.38
CA GLY A 106 -2.57 -14.51 4.40
C GLY A 106 -3.25 -13.24 4.93
N LEU A 107 -3.86 -12.46 4.03
CA LEU A 107 -4.65 -11.29 4.38
C LEU A 107 -5.89 -11.67 5.21
N CYS A 108 -6.70 -12.61 4.71
CA CYS A 108 -7.93 -13.04 5.36
C CYS A 108 -7.68 -13.64 6.75
N LEU A 109 -6.66 -14.48 6.89
CA LEU A 109 -6.28 -15.06 8.18
C LEU A 109 -5.82 -14.00 9.18
N SER A 110 -5.08 -12.98 8.73
CA SER A 110 -4.62 -11.89 9.61
C SER A 110 -5.78 -11.00 10.06
N LEU A 111 -6.72 -10.69 9.15
CA LEU A 111 -7.93 -9.93 9.48
C LEU A 111 -8.83 -10.72 10.43
N LEU A 112 -9.05 -12.01 10.18
CA LEU A 112 -9.81 -12.87 11.07
C LEU A 112 -9.18 -12.96 12.47
N TYR A 113 -7.85 -13.05 12.53
CA TYR A 113 -7.13 -12.98 13.81
C TYR A 113 -7.38 -11.66 14.54
N CYS A 114 -7.39 -10.54 13.82
CA CYS A 114 -7.71 -9.23 14.40
C CYS A 114 -9.13 -9.16 14.93
N ASP A 115 -10.12 -9.69 14.19
CA ASP A 115 -11.52 -9.74 14.65
C ASP A 115 -11.64 -10.52 15.96
N VAL A 116 -11.02 -11.71 16.01
CA VAL A 116 -10.99 -12.56 17.21
C VAL A 116 -10.25 -11.87 18.35
N TYR A 117 -9.10 -11.27 18.09
CA TYR A 117 -8.32 -10.54 19.09
C TYR A 117 -9.12 -9.39 19.69
N SER A 118 -9.77 -8.58 18.86
CA SER A 118 -10.61 -7.46 19.29
C SER A 118 -11.80 -7.92 20.10
N LEU A 119 -12.48 -8.99 19.68
CA LEU A 119 -13.60 -9.58 20.41
C LEU A 119 -13.17 -10.09 21.79
N VAL A 120 -12.12 -10.91 21.85
CA VAL A 120 -11.59 -11.47 23.10
C VAL A 120 -11.12 -10.35 24.02
N SER A 121 -10.43 -9.33 23.49
CA SER A 121 -9.98 -8.18 24.26
C SER A 121 -11.15 -7.43 24.89
N ILE A 122 -12.24 -7.19 24.15
CA ILE A 122 -13.46 -6.54 24.69
C ILE A 122 -14.08 -7.39 25.79
N ILE A 123 -14.22 -8.70 25.59
CA ILE A 123 -14.83 -9.61 26.58
C ILE A 123 -14.02 -9.63 27.88
N LEU A 124 -12.68 -9.65 27.79
CA LEU A 124 -11.81 -9.74 28.96
C LEU A 124 -11.64 -8.41 29.71
N THR A 125 -11.66 -7.28 29.00
CA THR A 125 -11.34 -5.95 29.59
C THR A 125 -12.55 -5.05 29.78
N GLY A 126 -13.64 -5.30 29.06
CA GLY A 126 -14.77 -4.36 28.94
C GLY A 126 -14.48 -3.12 28.08
N GLU A 127 -13.23 -2.91 27.66
CA GLU A 127 -12.84 -1.74 26.88
C GLU A 127 -13.09 -1.95 25.38
N THR A 128 -13.74 -0.97 24.73
CA THR A 128 -14.05 -1.02 23.30
C THR A 128 -13.05 -0.25 22.42
N THR A 129 -12.10 0.45 23.02
CA THR A 129 -11.16 1.33 22.31
C THR A 129 -9.71 0.98 22.60
N VAL A 130 -8.82 1.42 21.72
CA VAL A 130 -7.36 1.37 21.87
C VAL A 130 -6.81 2.78 21.68
N ILE A 131 -5.84 3.16 22.50
CA ILE A 131 -5.16 4.45 22.42
C ILE A 131 -3.85 4.27 21.65
N GLU A 132 -3.73 4.93 20.50
CA GLU A 132 -2.53 4.99 19.68
C GLU A 132 -1.73 6.26 19.99
N ASN A 133 -0.42 6.11 20.22
CA ASN A 133 0.52 7.19 20.53
C ASN A 133 0.09 8.11 21.69
N GLY A 134 -0.70 7.60 22.64
CA GLY A 134 -1.17 8.34 23.82
C GLY A 134 -2.21 9.44 23.52
N VAL A 135 -2.62 9.62 22.26
CA VAL A 135 -3.45 10.77 21.84
C VAL A 135 -4.71 10.33 21.11
N TYR A 136 -4.64 9.29 20.28
CA TYR A 136 -5.74 8.93 19.40
C TYR A 136 -6.47 7.69 19.88
N SER A 137 -7.77 7.82 20.19
CA SER A 137 -8.63 6.69 20.54
C SER A 137 -9.33 6.14 19.30
N TYR A 138 -9.22 4.84 19.09
CA TYR A 138 -9.87 4.11 18.00
C TYR A 138 -10.69 2.95 18.55
N HIS A 139 -11.88 2.74 18.00
CA HIS A 139 -12.66 1.54 18.31
C HIS A 139 -11.92 0.28 17.86
N LYS A 140 -11.95 -0.79 18.66
CA LYS A 140 -11.24 -2.07 18.39
C LYS A 140 -11.67 -2.77 17.11
N PHE A 141 -12.81 -2.42 16.53
CA PHE A 141 -13.25 -2.88 15.20
C PHE A 141 -13.15 -1.81 14.11
N SER A 142 -12.34 -0.76 14.30
CA SER A 142 -12.15 0.26 13.26
C SER A 142 -10.73 0.81 13.19
N SER A 143 -10.27 1.07 11.96
CA SER A 143 -9.00 1.75 11.67
C SER A 143 -7.81 1.15 12.43
N SER A 144 -7.00 1.97 13.13
CA SER A 144 -5.85 1.48 13.91
C SER A 144 -6.27 0.54 15.04
N GLY A 145 -7.49 0.66 15.57
CA GLY A 145 -8.01 -0.26 16.58
C GLY A 145 -8.22 -1.68 16.05
N LEU A 146 -8.72 -1.82 14.82
CA LEU A 146 -8.87 -3.13 14.16
C LEU A 146 -7.52 -3.82 13.91
N THR A 147 -6.49 -3.05 13.63
CA THR A 147 -5.16 -3.59 13.30
C THR A 147 -4.21 -3.65 14.50
N ALA A 148 -4.70 -3.27 15.69
CA ALA A 148 -3.89 -3.15 16.90
C ALA A 148 -3.24 -4.46 17.36
N ALA A 149 -3.77 -5.61 16.92
CA ALA A 149 -3.20 -6.92 17.20
C ALA A 149 -1.78 -7.11 16.60
N PHE A 150 -1.43 -6.30 15.58
CA PHE A 150 -0.14 -6.39 14.89
C PHE A 150 0.59 -5.05 14.91
N LYS A 151 1.77 -5.03 15.54
CA LYS A 151 2.61 -3.83 15.62
C LYS A 151 2.99 -3.33 14.22
N GLY A 152 2.63 -2.09 13.91
CA GLY A 152 2.99 -1.43 12.65
C GLY A 152 2.15 -1.86 11.45
N TRP A 153 1.07 -2.62 11.62
CA TRP A 153 0.19 -3.02 10.51
C TRP A 153 -0.83 -1.93 10.21
N HIS A 154 -0.38 -0.87 9.54
CA HIS A 154 -1.16 0.35 9.38
C HIS A 154 -2.45 0.13 8.54
N PRO A 155 -3.63 0.58 9.00
CA PRO A 155 -4.93 0.20 8.43
C PRO A 155 -5.12 0.65 6.97
N THR A 156 -4.49 1.76 6.55
CA THR A 156 -4.56 2.19 5.15
C THR A 156 -3.86 1.21 4.21
N TYR A 157 -2.75 0.60 4.62
CA TYR A 157 -2.05 -0.38 3.79
C TYR A 157 -2.83 -1.68 3.70
N VAL A 158 -3.41 -2.13 4.83
CA VAL A 158 -4.29 -3.31 4.86
C VAL A 158 -5.49 -3.12 3.94
N ALA A 159 -6.10 -1.93 3.95
CA ALA A 159 -7.23 -1.64 3.08
C ALA A 159 -6.83 -1.65 1.60
N CYS A 160 -5.63 -1.15 1.26
CA CYS A 160 -5.09 -1.28 -0.09
C CYS A 160 -4.85 -2.75 -0.48
N PHE A 161 -4.34 -3.59 0.43
CA PHE A 161 -4.20 -5.03 0.17
C PHE A 161 -5.55 -5.70 -0.06
N ALA A 162 -6.60 -5.30 0.67
CA ALA A 162 -7.95 -5.79 0.44
C ALA A 162 -8.47 -5.40 -0.95
N VAL A 163 -8.24 -4.17 -1.41
CA VAL A 163 -8.57 -3.75 -2.78
C VAL A 163 -7.84 -4.60 -3.82
N TRP A 164 -6.54 -4.86 -3.63
CA TRP A 164 -5.77 -5.75 -4.51
C TRP A 164 -6.31 -7.18 -4.52
N ALA A 165 -6.65 -7.74 -3.36
CA ALA A 165 -7.25 -9.07 -3.26
C ALA A 165 -8.58 -9.13 -4.03
N ILE A 166 -9.42 -8.09 -3.96
CA ILE A 166 -10.66 -7.99 -4.75
C ILE A 166 -10.36 -7.98 -6.26
N ILE A 167 -9.36 -7.21 -6.70
CA ILE A 167 -8.93 -7.19 -8.12
C ILE A 167 -8.54 -8.59 -8.58
N PHE A 168 -7.80 -9.35 -7.76
CA PHE A 168 -7.35 -10.71 -8.10
C PHE A 168 -8.49 -11.73 -8.15
N ILE A 169 -9.48 -11.60 -7.26
CA ILE A 169 -10.64 -12.49 -7.17
C ILE A 169 -11.66 -12.21 -8.28
N TYR A 170 -11.78 -10.96 -8.70
CA TYR A 170 -12.83 -10.49 -9.60
C TYR A 170 -12.98 -11.32 -10.89
N PRO A 171 -11.92 -11.66 -11.65
CA PRO A 171 -12.05 -12.45 -12.88
C PRO A 171 -12.69 -13.83 -12.65
N TYR A 172 -12.40 -14.48 -11.52
CA TYR A 172 -12.91 -15.80 -11.17
C TYR A 172 -14.38 -15.74 -10.76
N VAL A 173 -14.74 -14.74 -9.94
CA VAL A 173 -16.14 -14.47 -9.58
C VAL A 173 -16.97 -14.10 -10.81
N ALA A 174 -16.45 -13.23 -11.67
CA ALA A 174 -17.17 -12.73 -12.84
C ALA A 174 -17.41 -13.79 -13.91
N SER A 175 -16.50 -14.77 -14.04
CA SER A 175 -16.59 -15.88 -15.01
C SER A 175 -17.29 -17.13 -14.46
N GLY A 176 -17.58 -17.18 -13.15
CA GLY A 176 -18.07 -18.39 -12.50
C GLY A 176 -17.02 -19.50 -12.36
N SER A 177 -15.75 -19.23 -12.70
CA SER A 177 -14.66 -20.21 -12.61
C SER A 177 -14.09 -20.31 -11.19
N ARG A 178 -13.49 -21.45 -10.84
CA ARG A 178 -12.79 -21.58 -9.56
C ARG A 178 -11.40 -20.95 -9.64
N MET A 179 -10.90 -20.45 -8.52
CA MET A 179 -9.50 -20.02 -8.37
C MET A 179 -8.77 -21.06 -7.53
N PHE A 180 -7.94 -21.90 -8.15
CA PHE A 180 -7.27 -23.01 -7.46
C PHE A 180 -8.24 -23.84 -6.58
N PHE A 181 -8.12 -23.80 -5.25
CA PHE A 181 -9.03 -24.48 -4.30
C PHE A 181 -10.32 -23.70 -3.96
N PHE A 182 -10.39 -22.41 -4.28
CA PHE A 182 -11.54 -21.58 -3.98
C PHE A 182 -12.63 -21.79 -5.02
N ASN A 183 -13.65 -22.54 -4.63
CA ASN A 183 -14.89 -22.62 -5.38
C ASN A 183 -15.66 -21.29 -5.30
N GLN A 184 -16.72 -21.16 -6.10
CA GLN A 184 -17.52 -19.93 -6.15
C GLN A 184 -18.04 -19.49 -4.78
N LYS A 185 -18.61 -20.40 -3.98
CA LYS A 185 -19.14 -20.05 -2.64
C LYS A 185 -18.06 -19.41 -1.76
N ILE A 186 -16.85 -19.98 -1.75
CA ILE A 186 -15.71 -19.45 -1.00
C ILE A 186 -15.29 -18.08 -1.53
N LEU A 187 -15.20 -17.91 -2.85
CA LEU A 187 -14.84 -16.63 -3.47
C LEU A 187 -15.82 -15.51 -3.09
N TRP A 188 -17.12 -15.81 -3.09
CA TRP A 188 -18.18 -14.89 -2.66
C TRP A 188 -18.07 -14.52 -1.18
N LEU A 189 -17.77 -15.49 -0.30
CA LEU A 189 -17.54 -15.24 1.12
C LEU A 189 -16.32 -14.36 1.37
N ILE A 190 -15.19 -14.65 0.69
CA ILE A 190 -13.97 -13.84 0.79
C ILE A 190 -14.24 -12.41 0.30
N LEU A 191 -14.95 -12.25 -0.82
CA LEU A 191 -15.27 -10.93 -1.36
C LEU A 191 -16.11 -10.11 -0.38
N ALA A 192 -17.17 -10.70 0.20
CA ALA A 192 -17.98 -10.04 1.22
C ALA A 192 -17.15 -9.67 2.46
N PHE A 193 -16.32 -10.59 2.94
CA PHE A 193 -15.41 -10.38 4.06
C PHE A 193 -14.47 -9.19 3.83
N LEU A 194 -13.82 -9.12 2.66
CA LEU A 194 -12.89 -8.04 2.31
C LEU A 194 -13.59 -6.68 2.18
N LEU A 195 -14.82 -6.65 1.63
CA LEU A 195 -15.59 -5.41 1.50
C LEU A 195 -16.01 -4.83 2.85
N ILE A 196 -16.46 -5.68 3.78
CA ILE A 196 -16.73 -5.28 5.15
C ILE A 196 -15.46 -4.67 5.77
N HIS A 197 -14.31 -5.32 5.59
CA HIS A 197 -13.05 -4.85 6.14
C HIS A 197 -12.56 -3.53 5.52
N ILE A 198 -12.77 -3.28 4.23
CA ILE A 198 -12.46 -1.97 3.62
C ILE A 198 -13.22 -0.85 4.34
N VAL A 199 -14.48 -1.09 4.72
CA VAL A 199 -15.28 -0.14 5.50
C VAL A 199 -14.74 0.00 6.92
N LEU A 200 -14.50 -1.10 7.64
CA LEU A 200 -14.03 -1.09 9.02
C LEU A 200 -12.66 -0.42 9.17
N LEU A 201 -11.74 -0.63 8.22
CA LEU A 201 -10.42 -0.01 8.20
C LEU A 201 -10.47 1.52 8.02
N ASN A 202 -11.61 2.07 7.59
CA ASN A 202 -11.93 3.50 7.59
C ASN A 202 -10.88 4.36 6.83
N SER A 203 -10.47 3.88 5.65
CA SER A 203 -9.52 4.60 4.77
C SER A 203 -10.22 5.17 3.54
N ILE A 204 -10.34 6.51 3.48
CA ILE A 204 -10.93 7.24 2.35
C ILE A 204 -10.30 6.82 1.01
N ALA A 205 -8.97 6.70 0.98
CA ALA A 205 -8.24 6.35 -0.23
C ALA A 205 -8.57 4.93 -0.71
N ALA A 206 -8.69 3.98 0.21
CA ALA A 206 -9.03 2.61 -0.14
C ALA A 206 -10.50 2.46 -0.55
N ILE A 207 -11.43 3.18 0.09
CA ILE A 207 -12.84 3.19 -0.32
C ILE A 207 -12.97 3.80 -1.71
N ALA A 208 -12.31 4.94 -1.98
CA ALA A 208 -12.30 5.56 -3.30
C ALA A 208 -11.71 4.63 -4.36
N ALA A 209 -10.58 3.97 -4.07
CA ALA A 209 -9.99 2.98 -4.97
C ALA A 209 -10.94 1.79 -5.21
N GLY A 210 -11.59 1.29 -4.16
CA GLY A 210 -12.60 0.24 -4.24
C GLY A 210 -13.76 0.64 -5.16
N LEU A 211 -14.30 1.85 -5.01
CA LEU A 211 -15.36 2.38 -5.87
C LEU A 211 -14.93 2.48 -7.34
N VAL A 212 -13.70 2.93 -7.61
CA VAL A 212 -13.16 2.98 -8.97
C VAL A 212 -13.03 1.58 -9.56
N VAL A 213 -12.47 0.63 -8.80
CA VAL A 213 -12.29 -0.76 -9.24
C VAL A 213 -13.63 -1.42 -9.52
N THR A 214 -14.59 -1.35 -8.60
CA THR A 214 -15.92 -1.95 -8.78
C THR A 214 -16.73 -1.23 -9.86
N GLY A 215 -16.54 0.08 -10.03
CA GLY A 215 -17.15 0.86 -11.10
C GLY A 215 -16.65 0.45 -12.49
N ILE A 216 -15.33 0.38 -12.69
CA ILE A 216 -14.72 -0.08 -13.96
C ILE A 216 -15.15 -1.52 -14.25
N ALA A 217 -15.09 -2.38 -13.24
CA ALA A 217 -15.59 -3.75 -13.32
C ALA A 217 -17.05 -3.80 -13.76
N GLY A 218 -17.92 -3.00 -13.16
CA GLY A 218 -19.35 -2.90 -13.49
C GLY A 218 -19.59 -2.42 -14.93
N VAL A 219 -18.89 -1.39 -15.39
CA VAL A 219 -19.02 -0.86 -16.76
C VAL A 219 -18.58 -1.90 -17.80
N ASN A 220 -17.44 -2.56 -17.58
CA ASN A 220 -16.98 -3.65 -18.46
C ASN A 220 -17.99 -4.81 -18.49
N ARG A 221 -18.72 -5.00 -17.39
CA ARG A 221 -19.75 -6.04 -17.24
C ARG A 221 -21.01 -5.78 -18.03
N LEU A 222 -21.52 -4.55 -17.98
CA LEU A 222 -22.73 -4.15 -18.70
C LEU A 222 -22.57 -4.22 -20.22
N ARG A 223 -21.32 -4.18 -20.71
CA ARG A 223 -20.98 -4.30 -22.13
C ARG A 223 -20.88 -5.76 -22.62
N SER A 224 -21.02 -6.76 -21.74
CA SER A 224 -20.86 -8.17 -22.10
C SER A 224 -22.19 -8.91 -22.07
N SER A 225 -22.57 -9.52 -23.20
CA SER A 225 -23.87 -10.16 -23.42
C SER A 225 -24.04 -11.54 -22.78
N SER A 226 -22.97 -12.15 -22.25
CA SER A 226 -22.95 -13.59 -21.93
C SER A 226 -23.36 -13.95 -20.49
N ILE A 227 -23.94 -13.02 -19.72
CA ILE A 227 -23.82 -13.07 -18.25
C ILE A 227 -25.16 -13.05 -17.50
N SER A 228 -25.17 -13.77 -16.36
CA SER A 228 -26.28 -13.77 -15.40
C SER A 228 -26.51 -12.41 -14.72
N SER A 229 -27.78 -12.02 -14.65
CA SER A 229 -28.29 -10.84 -13.96
C SER A 229 -27.87 -10.77 -12.49
N ALA A 230 -27.67 -11.91 -11.83
CA ALA A 230 -27.23 -12.00 -10.43
C ALA A 230 -25.84 -11.37 -10.18
N THR A 231 -24.88 -11.56 -11.10
CA THR A 231 -23.54 -10.98 -10.97
C THR A 231 -23.55 -9.46 -11.13
N ILE A 232 -24.40 -8.94 -12.02
CA ILE A 232 -24.58 -7.50 -12.24
C ILE A 232 -25.26 -6.87 -11.01
N ALA A 233 -26.36 -7.47 -10.55
CA ALA A 233 -27.09 -6.99 -9.37
C ALA A 233 -26.20 -6.91 -8.13
N PHE A 234 -25.32 -7.89 -7.93
CA PHE A 234 -24.38 -7.87 -6.82
C PHE A 234 -23.27 -6.82 -6.98
N SER A 235 -22.70 -6.65 -8.18
CA SER A 235 -21.71 -5.58 -8.41
C SER A 235 -22.29 -4.20 -8.13
N VAL A 236 -23.56 -4.00 -8.47
CA VAL A 236 -24.33 -2.80 -8.15
C VAL A 236 -24.54 -2.69 -6.64
N LEU A 237 -24.96 -3.77 -5.97
CA LEU A 237 -25.14 -3.79 -4.52
C LEU A 237 -23.85 -3.46 -3.76
N ILE A 238 -22.70 -4.05 -4.13
CA ILE A 238 -21.41 -3.68 -3.53
C ILE A 238 -21.13 -2.20 -3.72
N THR A 239 -21.31 -1.69 -4.93
CA THR A 239 -21.04 -0.29 -5.24
C THR A 239 -21.94 0.62 -4.39
N ILE A 240 -23.22 0.27 -4.24
CA ILE A 240 -24.15 0.97 -3.35
C ILE A 240 -23.70 0.88 -1.89
N CYS A 241 -23.31 -0.29 -1.39
CA CYS A 241 -22.81 -0.45 -0.01
C CYS A 241 -21.54 0.37 0.25
N LEU A 242 -20.60 0.41 -0.70
CA LEU A 242 -19.40 1.23 -0.62
C LEU A 242 -19.74 2.73 -0.69
N LEU A 243 -20.70 3.14 -1.52
CA LEU A 243 -21.18 4.52 -1.60
C LEU A 243 -21.89 4.95 -0.32
N ILE A 244 -22.75 4.09 0.23
CA ILE A 244 -23.42 4.33 1.52
C ILE A 244 -22.36 4.45 2.62
N SER A 245 -21.38 3.54 2.66
CA SER A 245 -20.26 3.66 3.59
C SER A 245 -19.49 4.96 3.40
N PHE A 246 -19.19 5.35 2.16
CA PHE A 246 -18.47 6.59 1.84
C PHE A 246 -19.23 7.85 2.32
N VAL A 247 -20.55 7.86 2.19
CA VAL A 247 -21.40 9.01 2.55
C VAL A 247 -21.77 9.04 4.04
N TRP A 248 -22.17 7.90 4.60
CA TRP A 248 -22.77 7.81 5.94
C TRP A 248 -21.80 7.35 7.03
N ILE A 249 -20.79 6.53 6.68
CA ILE A 249 -19.83 5.95 7.64
C ILE A 249 -18.47 6.69 7.57
N ASN A 250 -18.08 7.20 6.40
CA ASN A 250 -16.84 7.96 6.14
C ASN A 250 -17.05 9.49 6.32
N PRO A 251 -16.04 10.37 6.18
CA PRO A 251 -15.93 11.64 6.90
C PRO A 251 -17.00 12.70 6.61
N LEU A 252 -17.88 12.48 5.63
CA LEU A 252 -18.94 13.41 5.25
C LEU A 252 -19.95 13.68 6.39
N HIS A 253 -20.17 12.70 7.26
CA HIS A 253 -20.97 12.85 8.48
C HIS A 253 -20.16 12.97 9.79
N ASN A 254 -18.82 12.91 9.74
CA ASN A 254 -17.97 12.82 10.94
C ASN A 254 -17.29 14.15 11.32
N VAL A 255 -16.88 14.19 12.60
CA VAL A 255 -16.00 15.18 13.25
C VAL A 255 -14.88 15.72 12.36
N LYS A 256 -14.33 14.93 11.42
CA LYS A 256 -13.28 15.35 10.49
C LYS A 256 -13.71 16.50 9.55
N ILE A 257 -14.90 16.46 8.96
CA ILE A 257 -15.38 17.58 8.13
C ILE A 257 -15.91 18.72 8.99
N ALA A 258 -16.58 18.41 10.10
CA ALA A 258 -17.01 19.42 11.06
C ALA A 258 -15.82 20.24 11.59
N THR A 259 -14.69 19.61 11.90
CA THR A 259 -13.45 20.28 12.33
C THR A 259 -12.79 21.09 11.22
N VAL A 260 -12.86 20.66 9.95
CA VAL A 260 -12.42 21.49 8.82
C VAL A 260 -13.29 22.73 8.69
N LYS A 261 -14.63 22.59 8.75
CA LYS A 261 -15.56 23.73 8.70
C LYS A 261 -15.35 24.68 9.88
N ALA A 262 -15.13 24.14 11.09
CA ALA A 262 -14.98 24.93 12.31
C ALA A 262 -13.61 25.63 12.42
N ARG A 263 -12.52 24.96 12.00
CA ARG A 263 -11.13 25.44 12.19
C ARG A 263 -10.50 26.05 10.92
N GLY A 264 -11.13 25.89 9.76
CA GLY A 264 -10.64 26.39 8.48
C GLY A 264 -9.41 25.65 7.93
N PHE A 265 -8.62 26.36 7.12
CA PHE A 265 -7.46 25.82 6.39
C PHE A 265 -6.12 26.42 6.83
N VAL A 266 -6.06 27.00 8.04
CA VAL A 266 -4.82 27.56 8.58
C VAL A 266 -3.81 26.43 8.79
N VAL A 267 -2.66 26.53 8.12
CA VAL A 267 -1.61 25.51 8.19
C VAL A 267 -0.98 25.53 9.58
N THR A 268 -1.24 24.50 10.37
CA THR A 268 -0.76 24.36 11.75
C THR A 268 -0.68 22.89 12.15
N ASP A 269 0.20 22.59 13.10
CA ASP A 269 0.28 21.29 13.77
C ASP A 269 -0.08 21.36 15.26
N LYS A 270 -0.51 22.53 15.75
CA LYS A 270 -0.93 22.73 17.13
C LYS A 270 -2.17 21.92 17.45
N GLU A 271 -2.11 21.17 18.54
CA GLU A 271 -3.23 20.38 19.04
C GLU A 271 -4.39 21.31 19.42
N GLY A 272 -5.63 20.90 19.15
CA GLY A 272 -6.82 21.73 19.36
C GLY A 272 -7.11 22.75 18.25
N GLU A 273 -6.10 23.24 17.52
CA GLU A 273 -6.26 24.15 16.38
C GLU A 273 -6.26 23.41 15.03
N ARG A 274 -5.50 22.32 14.92
CA ARG A 274 -5.38 21.56 13.67
C ARG A 274 -6.61 20.71 13.38
N ASN A 275 -6.92 20.51 12.12
CA ASN A 275 -7.74 19.40 11.62
C ASN A 275 -6.88 18.42 10.80
N PHE A 276 -7.48 17.32 10.36
CA PHE A 276 -6.79 16.25 9.62
C PHE A 276 -6.10 16.72 8.33
N LEU A 277 -6.59 17.80 7.71
CA LEU A 277 -6.04 18.36 6.48
C LEU A 277 -4.91 19.36 6.78
N THR A 278 -5.10 20.27 7.73
CA THR A 278 -4.10 21.30 8.08
C THR A 278 -2.76 20.71 8.54
N ILE A 279 -2.79 19.61 9.31
CA ILE A 279 -1.57 18.88 9.68
C ILE A 279 -0.87 18.26 8.45
N ARG A 280 -1.63 17.82 7.43
CA ARG A 280 -1.05 17.34 6.17
C ARG A 280 -0.50 18.49 5.34
N LEU A 281 -1.16 19.63 5.31
CA LEU A 281 -0.66 20.83 4.64
C LEU A 281 0.65 21.31 5.28
N ALA A 282 0.79 21.23 6.60
CA ALA A 282 2.03 21.54 7.31
C ALA A 282 3.18 20.60 6.91
N LYS A 283 2.89 19.28 6.85
CA LYS A 283 3.82 18.27 6.31
C LYS A 283 4.22 18.59 4.88
N TRP A 284 3.24 18.84 4.00
CA TRP A 284 3.49 19.06 2.59
C TRP A 284 4.26 20.34 2.31
N ARG A 285 3.94 21.43 3.02
CA ARG A 285 4.70 22.68 2.95
C ARG A 285 6.18 22.44 3.27
N THR A 286 6.44 21.78 4.40
CA THR A 286 7.82 21.46 4.82
C THR A 286 8.57 20.65 3.76
N HIS A 287 7.94 19.63 3.20
CA HIS A 287 8.57 18.81 2.16
C HIS A 287 8.75 19.54 0.82
N VAL A 288 7.82 20.43 0.45
CA VAL A 288 7.99 21.28 -0.74
C VAL A 288 9.15 22.25 -0.55
N ASP A 289 9.31 22.82 0.64
CA ASP A 289 10.42 23.73 0.95
C ASP A 289 11.76 22.98 0.93
N LEU A 290 11.83 21.77 1.50
CA LEU A 290 13.01 20.89 1.40
C LEU A 290 13.34 20.49 -0.04
N PHE A 291 12.33 20.08 -0.83
CA PHE A 291 12.53 19.77 -2.24
C PHE A 291 13.04 20.98 -3.01
N SER A 292 12.52 22.17 -2.73
CA SER A 292 12.94 23.41 -3.39
C SER A 292 14.40 23.76 -3.09
N ALA A 293 14.89 23.43 -1.89
CA ALA A 293 16.30 23.56 -1.54
C ALA A 293 17.21 22.53 -2.24
N TYR A 294 16.69 21.33 -2.53
CA TYR A 294 17.45 20.22 -3.11
C TYR A 294 16.73 19.56 -4.32
N PRO A 295 16.48 20.29 -5.42
CA PRO A 295 15.52 19.85 -6.44
C PRO A 295 16.00 18.65 -7.28
N LEU A 296 17.31 18.51 -7.51
CA LEU A 296 17.84 17.48 -8.42
C LEU A 296 17.93 16.10 -7.77
N PHE A 297 18.62 16.01 -6.63
CA PHE A 297 18.93 14.75 -5.95
C PHE A 297 18.18 14.57 -4.62
N GLY A 298 17.41 15.59 -4.21
CA GLY A 298 16.74 15.59 -2.92
C GLY A 298 17.74 15.69 -1.77
N VAL A 299 17.19 15.56 -0.58
CA VAL A 299 17.91 15.59 0.70
C VAL A 299 18.72 14.30 0.95
N THR A 300 18.51 13.26 0.15
CA THR A 300 18.93 11.87 0.35
C THR A 300 18.04 11.08 1.34
N PRO A 301 17.89 9.75 1.14
CA PRO A 301 17.19 8.90 2.10
C PRO A 301 17.84 8.82 3.48
N GLY A 302 19.17 9.00 3.56
CA GLY A 302 19.89 9.00 4.84
C GLY A 302 19.58 10.22 5.69
N ASP A 303 19.51 11.42 5.08
CA ASP A 303 19.43 12.67 5.85
C ASP A 303 18.00 13.19 6.03
N ILE A 304 17.02 12.62 5.31
CA ILE A 304 15.63 13.11 5.31
C ILE A 304 15.02 13.22 6.70
N LYS A 305 15.38 12.35 7.64
CA LYS A 305 14.83 12.40 9.01
C LYS A 305 15.35 13.61 9.77
N ASP A 306 16.63 13.94 9.61
CA ASP A 306 17.29 15.01 10.34
C ASP A 306 16.88 16.37 9.79
N GLU A 307 16.97 16.53 8.47
CA GLU A 307 16.61 17.75 7.74
C GLU A 307 15.12 18.09 7.86
N ARG A 308 14.25 17.07 7.84
CA ARG A 308 12.81 17.27 8.07
C ARG A 308 12.50 17.76 9.48
N LYS A 309 13.19 17.22 10.49
CA LYS A 309 13.00 17.66 11.87
C LYS A 309 13.40 19.13 12.03
N ILE A 310 14.54 19.52 11.44
CA ILE A 310 15.01 20.91 11.40
C ILE A 310 13.99 21.81 10.68
N ALA A 311 13.53 21.40 9.50
CA ALA A 311 12.57 22.18 8.73
C ALA A 311 11.22 22.34 9.46
N TYR A 312 10.73 21.29 10.15
CA TYR A 312 9.56 21.43 11.01
C TYR A 312 9.76 22.46 12.12
N GLN A 313 10.92 22.46 12.80
CA GLN A 313 11.23 23.43 13.83
C GLN A 313 11.29 24.86 13.28
N GLN A 314 11.88 25.05 12.10
CA GLN A 314 11.95 26.35 11.42
C GLN A 314 10.57 26.91 11.06
N HIS A 315 9.61 26.06 10.73
CA HIS A 315 8.22 26.45 10.52
C HIS A 315 7.39 26.62 11.82
N GLY A 316 7.97 26.32 12.98
CA GLY A 316 7.25 26.30 14.25
C GLY A 316 6.30 25.11 14.42
N PHE A 317 6.45 24.06 13.60
CA PHE A 317 5.66 22.83 13.66
C PHE A 317 6.25 21.84 14.70
N ASN A 318 6.12 22.18 15.97
CA ASN A 318 6.77 21.45 17.07
C ASN A 318 6.25 20.02 17.26
N ASN A 319 4.94 19.77 17.09
CA ASN A 319 4.37 18.43 17.22
C ASN A 319 4.82 17.52 16.07
N LEU A 320 4.95 18.09 14.86
CA LEU A 320 5.53 17.37 13.71
C LEU A 320 7.02 17.10 13.90
N ALA A 321 7.78 18.04 14.48
CA ALA A 321 9.21 17.89 14.75
C ALA A 321 9.47 16.81 15.82
N GLU A 322 8.66 16.77 16.87
CA GLU A 322 8.78 15.80 17.96
C GLU A 322 8.62 14.36 17.46
N ILE A 323 7.54 14.10 16.72
CA ILE A 323 7.25 12.77 16.19
C ILE A 323 8.03 12.48 14.89
N ASN A 324 8.50 13.54 14.23
CA ASN A 324 9.20 13.52 12.96
C ASN A 324 8.41 12.79 11.85
N TYR A 325 7.16 13.20 11.63
CA TYR A 325 6.27 12.56 10.66
C TYR A 325 6.76 12.70 9.20
N ASN A 326 6.58 11.66 8.39
CA ASN A 326 6.76 11.74 6.93
C ASN A 326 5.66 12.56 6.23
N ALA A 327 5.78 12.76 4.91
CA ALA A 327 4.82 13.55 4.12
C ALA A 327 3.39 12.99 4.14
N HIS A 328 3.23 11.70 4.48
CA HIS A 328 2.01 10.94 4.24
C HIS A 328 1.53 11.04 2.76
N ASN A 329 2.47 11.27 1.84
CA ASN A 329 2.30 11.34 0.40
C ASN A 329 3.57 10.79 -0.24
N GLN A 330 3.46 9.61 -0.85
CA GLN A 330 4.62 8.89 -1.38
C GLN A 330 5.32 9.66 -2.51
N TYR A 331 4.58 10.38 -3.34
CA TYR A 331 5.15 11.18 -4.42
C TYR A 331 6.02 12.32 -3.89
N LEU A 332 5.51 13.04 -2.89
CA LEU A 332 6.24 14.13 -2.25
C LEU A 332 7.43 13.60 -1.43
N GLU A 333 7.28 12.45 -0.77
CA GLU A 333 8.38 11.80 -0.05
C GLU A 333 9.51 11.37 -1.00
N VAL A 334 9.17 10.81 -2.18
CA VAL A 334 10.18 10.46 -3.21
C VAL A 334 10.85 11.72 -3.76
N LEU A 335 10.09 12.77 -4.10
CA LEU A 335 10.63 14.06 -4.54
C LEU A 335 11.61 14.64 -3.52
N THR A 336 11.25 14.64 -2.24
CA THR A 336 12.09 15.24 -1.20
C THR A 336 13.35 14.41 -0.94
N ARG A 337 13.26 13.07 -1.00
CA ARG A 337 14.40 12.17 -0.72
C ARG A 337 15.36 12.02 -1.89
N LEU A 338 14.86 11.99 -3.12
CA LEU A 338 15.63 11.61 -4.31
C LEU A 338 15.56 12.66 -5.42
N GLY A 339 14.89 13.79 -5.17
CA GLY A 339 14.73 14.88 -6.13
C GLY A 339 13.86 14.50 -7.32
N ILE A 340 13.89 15.37 -8.33
CA ILE A 340 13.15 15.17 -9.57
C ILE A 340 13.63 13.93 -10.33
N LEU A 341 14.92 13.58 -10.22
CA LEU A 341 15.47 12.40 -10.88
C LEU A 341 14.84 11.11 -10.35
N GLY A 342 14.80 10.94 -9.02
CA GLY A 342 14.17 9.78 -8.40
C GLY A 342 12.67 9.75 -8.65
N PHE A 343 12.01 10.91 -8.68
CA PHE A 343 10.60 11.01 -9.00
C PHE A 343 10.28 10.55 -10.43
N ILE A 344 11.05 10.97 -11.43
CA ILE A 344 10.87 10.52 -12.82
C ILE A 344 11.04 9.00 -12.91
N MET A 345 12.07 8.44 -12.30
CA MET A 345 12.28 6.97 -12.27
C MET A 345 11.11 6.25 -11.59
N PHE A 346 10.60 6.79 -10.49
CA PHE A 346 9.45 6.24 -9.77
C PHE A 346 8.16 6.28 -10.61
N VAL A 347 7.89 7.37 -11.33
CA VAL A 347 6.73 7.45 -12.24
C VAL A 347 6.88 6.48 -13.42
N LEU A 348 8.07 6.42 -14.03
CA LEU A 348 8.35 5.49 -15.11
C LEU A 348 8.17 4.03 -14.68
N TYR A 349 8.51 3.68 -13.45
CA TYR A 349 8.29 2.34 -12.90
C TYR A 349 6.81 1.90 -13.00
N PHE A 350 5.87 2.80 -12.73
CA PHE A 350 4.43 2.48 -12.84
C PHE A 350 3.89 2.61 -14.27
N CYS A 351 4.34 3.61 -15.02
CA CYS A 351 3.79 3.89 -16.35
C CYS A 351 4.37 3.00 -17.45
N TYR A 352 5.61 2.54 -17.33
CA TYR A 352 6.29 1.79 -18.38
C TYR A 352 5.54 0.51 -18.81
N PRO A 353 5.03 -0.34 -17.89
CA PRO A 353 4.27 -1.53 -18.28
C PRO A 353 2.97 -1.21 -19.02
N ALA A 354 2.31 -0.09 -18.69
CA ALA A 354 1.07 0.34 -19.34
C ALA A 354 1.32 0.87 -20.76
N LEU A 355 2.47 1.55 -20.97
CA LEU A 355 2.86 2.12 -22.26
C LEU A 355 3.44 1.08 -23.21
N HIS A 356 4.09 0.04 -22.69
CA HIS A 356 4.67 -1.06 -23.47
C HIS A 356 3.85 -2.34 -23.34
N LYS A 357 2.57 -2.24 -23.73
CA LYS A 357 1.72 -3.41 -23.90
C LYS A 357 2.21 -4.15 -25.15
N ASN A 358 3.04 -5.19 -25.00
CA ASN A 358 3.38 -6.07 -26.12
C ASN A 358 2.07 -6.65 -26.66
N SER A 359 1.79 -6.41 -27.94
CA SER A 359 0.66 -6.94 -28.70
C SER A 359 0.68 -8.46 -28.86
N ASN A 360 1.69 -9.16 -28.33
CA ASN A 360 2.00 -10.56 -28.69
C ASN A 360 1.81 -11.57 -27.53
N THR A 361 1.09 -11.22 -26.46
CA THR A 361 0.97 -12.11 -25.27
C THR A 361 -0.46 -12.48 -24.87
N ILE A 362 -1.43 -12.39 -25.79
CA ILE A 362 -2.79 -12.93 -25.57
C ILE A 362 -3.22 -13.75 -26.79
N GLU A 363 -2.37 -14.65 -27.27
CA GLU A 363 -2.78 -15.77 -28.13
C GLU A 363 -1.89 -16.99 -27.81
N SER A 364 -2.28 -17.75 -26.78
CA SER A 364 -2.02 -19.20 -26.65
C SER A 364 -2.83 -19.77 -25.49
#